data_AF-A0A7D8YRF7-F1
#
_entry.id   AF-A0A7D8YRF7-F1
#
_cell.length_a   1.000
_cell.length_b   1.000
_cell.length_c   1.000
_cell.angle_alpha   90.00
_cell.angle_beta   90.00
_cell.angle_gamma   90.00
#
_symmetry.space_group_name_H-M   'P 1'
#
loop_
_entity.id
_entity.type
_entity.pdbx_description
1 polymer ?
#
loop_
_entity_poly.entity_id
_entity_poly.type
_entity_poly.pdbx_seq_one_letter_code
_entity_poly.pdbx_strand_id
1 'polypeptide(L)'
;MINALEVMQSLFWDSSTSTWPDGIDWTRATFNTHLLTTLSMMATYKDFMYSSEIRKYFSEAAAFYTGENTTSLITQKYDDQQWVILEWLEAIKFINLYADMDANFEGQNYSPEFAHRARAFWDIVSQGYNTTLCGGGMLWTNQLAPYKNAITNQLFVASSIGMYLYFPGDSNPNSSSVPNSTYNSSQALPPVQARDPKYLEAAMKEYDWLSTSNMTNAQGLYVDGFHITNWTSPTSIGTGKCDARDESVYTYNQGVLLSGIRGLWDATGKETYLNDGYGLMKSVINATGWQSLSNGTWAGLGSDGILQDLCDVDGSCSQDAQNFKGIFFHHLTQFCQPLAMDENQQKRQNDSVIFNASPAQAQDHQTRCESYLPWILHNARYAYATRNATGVYGGWWDASYTVPGGWTSSLAGAADVMNKGIPQNRIWRLPSNPPVPAAGTTPVVNDSAPDLNDRGRGRTVETQNGGLALMTCLVNAQEG
;
A
#
# COMPACT_ATOMS: atom_id res chain seq x y z
N MET A 1 16.54 -10.67 -2.02
CA MET A 1 15.40 -10.71 -1.06
C MET A 1 15.89 -10.97 0.36
N ILE A 2 16.35 -12.17 0.72
CA ILE A 2 16.74 -12.52 2.11
C ILE A 2 17.73 -11.54 2.75
N ASN A 3 18.80 -11.15 2.04
CA ASN A 3 19.76 -10.18 2.57
C ASN A 3 19.12 -8.78 2.80
N ALA A 4 18.14 -8.37 2.00
CA ALA A 4 17.43 -7.11 2.23
C ALA A 4 16.56 -7.18 3.49
N LEU A 5 15.92 -8.33 3.73
CA LEU A 5 15.17 -8.58 4.94
C LEU A 5 16.08 -8.57 6.18
N GLU A 6 17.21 -9.27 6.11
CA GLU A 6 18.19 -9.31 7.20
C GLU A 6 18.74 -7.92 7.53
N VAL A 7 19.09 -7.10 6.52
CA VAL A 7 19.53 -5.71 6.73
C VAL A 7 18.41 -4.89 7.38
N MET A 8 17.16 -5.07 6.95
CA MET A 8 16.02 -4.35 7.53
C MET A 8 15.86 -4.66 9.03
N GLN A 9 15.84 -5.95 9.38
CA GLN A 9 15.63 -6.38 10.76
C GLN A 9 16.87 -6.24 11.65
N SER A 10 18.08 -6.31 11.10
CA SER A 10 19.30 -6.14 11.92
C SER A 10 19.63 -4.69 12.24
N LEU A 11 19.25 -3.74 11.37
CA LEU A 11 19.63 -2.33 11.52
C LEU A 11 18.48 -1.44 12.02
N PHE A 12 17.24 -1.75 11.67
CA PHE A 12 16.11 -0.83 11.91
C PHE A 12 15.07 -1.35 12.90
N TRP A 13 15.04 -2.65 13.20
CA TRP A 13 14.13 -3.22 14.19
C TRP A 13 14.71 -3.07 15.61
N ASP A 14 13.90 -2.57 16.53
CA ASP A 14 14.22 -2.48 17.95
C ASP A 14 13.32 -3.43 18.75
N SER A 15 13.91 -4.52 19.25
CA SER A 15 13.19 -5.51 20.05
C SER A 15 12.75 -5.01 21.42
N SER A 16 13.35 -3.93 21.95
CA SER A 16 12.98 -3.37 23.25
C SER A 16 11.65 -2.60 23.19
N THR A 17 11.35 -2.04 22.03
CA THR A 17 10.10 -1.30 21.75
C THR A 17 9.19 -2.05 20.78
N SER A 18 9.64 -3.19 20.25
CA SER A 18 8.94 -4.03 19.27
C SER A 18 8.46 -3.22 18.07
N THR A 19 9.32 -2.37 17.51
CA THR A 19 8.98 -1.49 16.39
C THR A 19 10.20 -1.11 15.55
N TRP A 20 9.98 -0.39 14.45
CA TRP A 20 11.01 0.30 13.68
C TRP A 20 11.03 1.78 14.10
N PRO A 21 11.92 2.22 15.01
CA PRO A 21 11.80 3.52 15.69
C PRO A 21 11.84 4.72 14.74
N ASP A 22 12.60 4.63 13.66
CA ASP A 22 12.76 5.72 12.68
C ASP A 22 11.57 5.85 11.72
N GLY A 23 10.70 4.83 11.65
CA GLY A 23 9.46 4.90 10.90
C GLY A 23 8.41 5.79 11.58
N ILE A 24 7.40 6.20 10.83
CA ILE A 24 6.19 6.84 11.36
C ILE A 24 5.06 5.81 11.42
N ASP A 25 3.97 6.15 12.11
CA ASP A 25 2.93 5.19 12.47
C ASP A 25 2.42 4.36 11.28
N TRP A 26 2.02 5.00 10.17
CA TRP A 26 1.51 4.28 8.99
C TRP A 26 2.61 3.54 8.20
N THR A 27 3.84 4.08 8.11
CA THR A 27 4.93 3.40 7.38
C THR A 27 5.35 2.12 8.10
N ARG A 28 5.32 2.09 9.43
CA ARG A 28 5.58 0.87 10.21
C ARG A 28 4.59 -0.26 9.89
N ALA A 29 3.31 0.05 9.68
CA ALA A 29 2.33 -0.95 9.23
C ALA A 29 2.71 -1.52 7.85
N THR A 30 3.21 -0.67 6.93
CA THR A 30 3.70 -1.16 5.63
C THR A 30 4.99 -1.99 5.74
N PHE A 31 5.87 -1.67 6.69
CA PHE A 31 7.10 -2.44 6.94
C PHE A 31 6.75 -3.86 7.38
N ASN A 32 5.81 -3.99 8.31
CA ASN A 32 5.34 -5.29 8.75
C ASN A 32 4.59 -6.04 7.65
N THR A 33 3.77 -5.32 6.86
CA THR A 33 3.11 -5.90 5.68
C THR A 33 4.12 -6.51 4.71
N HIS A 34 5.17 -5.77 4.33
CA HIS A 34 6.19 -6.25 3.41
C HIS A 34 7.05 -7.37 4.01
N LEU A 35 7.32 -7.31 5.32
CA LEU A 35 7.94 -8.39 6.08
C LEU A 35 7.13 -9.68 5.91
N LEU A 36 5.83 -9.66 6.22
CA LEU A 36 4.93 -10.82 6.15
C LEU A 36 4.77 -11.37 4.73
N THR A 37 4.69 -10.51 3.71
CA THR A 37 4.72 -10.95 2.30
C THR A 37 6.04 -11.62 1.96
N THR A 38 7.17 -11.09 2.45
CA THR A 38 8.49 -11.71 2.24
C THR A 38 8.53 -13.10 2.89
N LEU A 39 8.03 -13.25 4.11
CA LEU A 39 7.95 -14.55 4.78
C LEU A 39 7.07 -15.53 4.01
N SER A 40 5.96 -15.06 3.45
CA SER A 40 5.11 -15.88 2.58
C SER A 40 5.88 -16.39 1.36
N MET A 41 6.64 -15.52 0.68
CA MET A 41 7.48 -15.95 -0.45
C MET A 41 8.59 -16.92 -0.03
N MET A 42 9.20 -16.71 1.15
CA MET A 42 10.20 -17.64 1.70
C MET A 42 9.60 -19.02 1.95
N ALA A 43 8.42 -19.09 2.55
CA ALA A 43 7.69 -20.33 2.80
C ALA A 43 7.32 -21.02 1.49
N THR A 44 6.69 -20.32 0.55
CA THR A 44 6.23 -20.89 -0.72
C THR A 44 7.38 -21.50 -1.55
N TYR A 45 8.53 -20.82 -1.65
CA TYR A 45 9.58 -21.23 -2.59
C TYR A 45 10.78 -21.93 -1.93
N LYS A 46 11.02 -21.73 -0.63
CA LYS A 46 12.28 -22.13 0.04
C LYS A 46 12.11 -22.54 1.52
N ASP A 47 10.92 -22.95 1.97
CA ASP A 47 10.64 -23.22 3.40
C ASP A 47 11.72 -24.07 4.12
N PHE A 48 12.05 -25.24 3.57
CA PHE A 48 13.05 -26.15 4.15
C PHE A 48 14.43 -25.51 4.41
N MET A 49 14.78 -24.45 3.69
CA MET A 49 16.06 -23.75 3.84
C MET A 49 16.02 -22.64 4.89
N TYR A 50 14.85 -22.02 5.14
CA TYR A 50 14.73 -20.79 5.91
C TYR A 50 13.70 -20.86 7.06
N SER A 51 13.22 -22.04 7.43
CA SER A 51 12.23 -22.21 8.51
C SER A 51 12.62 -21.53 9.84
N SER A 52 13.91 -21.49 10.20
CA SER A 52 14.40 -20.77 11.38
C SER A 52 14.21 -19.27 11.26
N GLU A 53 14.56 -18.69 10.12
CA GLU A 53 14.45 -17.27 9.80
C GLU A 53 12.97 -16.87 9.70
N ILE A 54 12.14 -17.71 9.10
CA ILE A 54 10.68 -17.50 9.02
C ILE A 54 10.09 -17.39 10.43
N ARG A 55 10.41 -18.34 11.31
CA ARG A 55 9.92 -18.32 12.70
C ARG A 55 10.44 -17.12 13.49
N LYS A 56 11.73 -16.78 13.34
CA LYS A 56 12.32 -15.60 13.97
C LYS A 56 11.59 -14.32 13.54
N TYR A 57 11.52 -14.08 12.24
CA TYR A 57 10.96 -12.83 11.71
C TYR A 57 9.44 -12.75 11.87
N PHE A 58 8.72 -13.87 11.88
CA PHE A 58 7.31 -13.87 12.27
C PHE A 58 7.15 -13.48 13.74
N SER A 59 8.04 -13.90 14.64
CA SER A 59 7.94 -13.49 16.06
C SER A 59 8.13 -11.98 16.24
N GLU A 60 8.99 -11.35 15.43
CA GLU A 60 9.16 -9.88 15.39
C GLU A 60 7.90 -9.21 14.81
N ALA A 61 7.36 -9.72 13.70
CA ALA A 61 6.11 -9.24 13.10
C ALA A 61 4.92 -9.31 14.07
N ALA A 62 4.81 -10.40 14.83
CA ALA A 62 3.77 -10.57 15.83
C ALA A 62 3.99 -9.66 17.05
N ALA A 63 5.24 -9.48 17.49
CA ALA A 63 5.58 -8.57 18.59
C ALA A 63 5.23 -7.10 18.27
N PHE A 64 5.31 -6.71 16.98
CA PHE A 64 4.89 -5.38 16.53
C PHE A 64 3.45 -5.04 16.91
N TYR A 65 2.57 -6.02 17.09
CA TYR A 65 1.21 -5.78 17.59
C TYR A 65 1.20 -4.94 18.88
N THR A 66 2.20 -5.10 19.75
CA THR A 66 2.34 -4.33 20.98
C THR A 66 3.13 -3.01 20.81
N GLY A 67 4.03 -2.94 19.83
CA GLY A 67 4.81 -1.75 19.51
C GLY A 67 4.10 -0.76 18.58
N GLU A 68 2.97 -1.16 17.98
CA GLU A 68 2.16 -0.33 17.11
C GLU A 68 1.43 0.76 17.92
N ASN A 69 1.56 2.01 17.49
CA ASN A 69 0.99 3.19 18.15
C ASN A 69 -0.51 3.36 17.86
N THR A 70 -1.30 2.34 18.21
CA THR A 70 -2.75 2.28 17.95
C THR A 70 -3.51 3.47 18.55
N THR A 71 -3.11 3.96 19.73
CA THR A 71 -3.70 5.14 20.37
C THR A 71 -3.62 6.39 19.48
N SER A 72 -2.51 6.58 18.78
CA SER A 72 -2.31 7.68 17.84
C SER A 72 -3.12 7.43 16.55
N LEU A 73 -2.95 6.25 15.96
CA LEU A 73 -3.53 5.85 14.67
C LEU A 73 -5.05 5.98 14.60
N ILE A 74 -5.79 5.66 15.67
CA ILE A 74 -7.27 5.79 15.67
C ILE A 74 -7.77 7.24 15.49
N THR A 75 -6.91 8.24 15.64
CA THR A 75 -7.24 9.67 15.44
C THR A 75 -6.58 10.28 14.21
N GLN A 76 -5.76 9.51 13.49
CA GLN A 76 -5.07 9.94 12.28
C GLN A 76 -6.00 9.92 11.06
N LYS A 77 -5.42 10.09 9.88
CA LYS A 77 -6.18 10.17 8.62
C LYS A 77 -6.69 8.78 8.23
N TYR A 78 -7.70 8.74 7.37
CA TYR A 78 -8.35 7.49 7.03
C TYR A 78 -7.46 6.55 6.21
N ASP A 79 -6.50 7.07 5.44
CA ASP A 79 -5.42 6.26 4.83
C ASP A 79 -4.49 5.67 5.89
N ASP A 80 -4.00 6.46 6.85
CA ASP A 80 -3.12 6.00 7.94
C ASP A 80 -3.73 4.78 8.67
N GLN A 81 -5.04 4.85 8.94
CA GLN A 81 -5.82 3.79 9.58
C GLN A 81 -6.01 2.53 8.72
N GLN A 82 -6.11 2.67 7.41
CA GLN A 82 -6.37 1.54 6.51
C GLN A 82 -5.12 0.68 6.27
N TRP A 83 -3.92 1.25 6.40
CA TRP A 83 -2.68 0.47 6.38
C TRP A 83 -2.64 -0.59 7.48
N VAL A 84 -3.16 -0.26 8.66
CA VAL A 84 -3.32 -1.21 9.79
C VAL A 84 -4.22 -2.37 9.41
N ILE A 85 -5.31 -2.12 8.68
CA ILE A 85 -6.23 -3.18 8.23
C ILE A 85 -5.51 -4.15 7.29
N LEU A 86 -4.80 -3.62 6.29
CA LEU A 86 -4.05 -4.44 5.32
C LEU A 86 -2.94 -5.26 5.99
N GLU A 87 -2.21 -4.66 6.93
CA GLU A 87 -1.16 -5.31 7.70
C GLU A 87 -1.66 -6.57 8.42
N TRP A 88 -2.72 -6.42 9.24
CA TRP A 88 -3.20 -7.55 10.04
C TRP A 88 -3.93 -8.60 9.21
N LEU A 89 -4.49 -8.22 8.05
CA LEU A 89 -4.95 -9.19 7.06
C LEU A 89 -3.79 -9.95 6.40
N GLU A 90 -2.68 -9.30 6.08
CA GLU A 90 -1.47 -9.96 5.56
C GLU A 90 -0.87 -10.93 6.60
N ALA A 91 -0.93 -10.57 7.89
CA ALA A 91 -0.49 -11.45 8.98
C ALA A 91 -1.34 -12.73 9.05
N ILE A 92 -2.67 -12.59 8.94
CA ILE A 92 -3.60 -13.73 8.92
C ILE A 92 -3.36 -14.61 7.68
N LYS A 93 -3.12 -14.01 6.51
CA LYS A 93 -2.77 -14.74 5.29
C LYS A 93 -1.50 -15.57 5.47
N PHE A 94 -0.44 -14.97 6.00
CA PHE A 94 0.80 -15.69 6.29
C PHE A 94 0.57 -16.82 7.30
N ILE A 95 -0.18 -16.56 8.38
CA ILE A 95 -0.48 -17.56 9.41
C ILE A 95 -1.17 -18.79 8.81
N ASN A 96 -2.16 -18.58 7.94
CA ASN A 96 -2.87 -19.66 7.27
C ASN A 96 -1.95 -20.44 6.32
N LEU A 97 -1.17 -19.73 5.50
CA LEU A 97 -0.20 -20.34 4.59
C LEU A 97 0.80 -21.24 5.34
N TYR A 98 1.39 -20.73 6.42
CA TYR A 98 2.49 -21.41 7.09
C TYR A 98 2.00 -22.53 8.03
N ALA A 99 0.80 -22.41 8.62
CA ALA A 99 0.20 -23.48 9.42
C ALA A 99 -0.09 -24.75 8.59
N ASP A 100 -0.41 -24.60 7.30
CA ASP A 100 -0.59 -25.74 6.39
C ASP A 100 0.74 -26.46 6.09
N MET A 101 1.87 -25.76 6.20
CA MET A 101 3.21 -26.28 5.94
C MET A 101 3.86 -26.88 7.20
N ASP A 102 3.61 -26.29 8.37
CA ASP A 102 4.27 -26.65 9.63
C ASP A 102 3.25 -26.80 10.78
N ALA A 103 2.91 -28.05 11.11
CA ALA A 103 1.96 -28.38 12.16
C ALA A 103 2.40 -27.95 13.58
N ASN A 104 3.68 -27.60 13.78
CA ASN A 104 4.20 -27.08 15.06
C ASN A 104 4.25 -25.54 15.07
N PHE A 105 3.65 -24.88 14.09
CA PHE A 105 3.56 -23.43 14.07
C PHE A 105 2.38 -22.95 14.91
N GLU A 106 2.67 -22.19 15.96
CA GLU A 106 1.66 -21.68 16.90
C GLU A 106 1.08 -20.31 16.50
N GLY A 107 1.36 -19.83 15.28
CA GLY A 107 0.92 -18.51 14.83
C GLY A 107 -0.60 -18.31 14.82
N GLN A 108 -1.36 -19.40 14.71
CA GLN A 108 -2.83 -19.40 14.78
C GLN A 108 -3.37 -18.80 16.10
N ASN A 109 -2.57 -18.79 17.17
CA ASN A 109 -2.96 -18.17 18.44
C ASN A 109 -3.07 -16.64 18.36
N TYR A 110 -2.42 -16.00 17.38
CA TYR A 110 -2.47 -14.55 17.20
C TYR A 110 -3.64 -14.09 16.30
N SER A 111 -4.18 -14.98 15.45
CA SER A 111 -5.23 -14.67 14.49
C SER A 111 -6.44 -13.91 15.09
N PRO A 112 -6.96 -14.26 16.29
CA PRO A 112 -8.08 -13.53 16.87
C PRO A 112 -7.78 -12.06 17.18
N GLU A 113 -6.59 -11.74 17.70
CA GLU A 113 -6.22 -10.36 18.03
C GLU A 113 -5.96 -9.53 16.77
N PHE A 114 -5.33 -10.13 15.75
CA PHE A 114 -5.09 -9.49 14.47
C PHE A 114 -6.40 -9.21 13.73
N ALA A 115 -7.32 -10.17 13.72
CA ALA A 115 -8.66 -10.01 13.16
C ALA A 115 -9.42 -8.91 13.88
N HIS A 116 -9.37 -8.89 15.21
CA HIS A 116 -10.01 -7.86 16.01
C HIS A 116 -9.49 -6.45 15.68
N ARG A 117 -8.17 -6.28 15.54
CA ARG A 117 -7.59 -4.98 15.16
C ARG A 117 -7.98 -4.55 13.75
N ALA A 118 -7.91 -5.46 12.77
CA ALA A 118 -8.36 -5.18 11.41
C ALA A 118 -9.82 -4.71 11.36
N ARG A 119 -10.71 -5.40 12.10
CA ARG A 119 -12.12 -5.02 12.22
C ARG A 119 -12.30 -3.66 12.90
N ALA A 120 -11.66 -3.42 14.05
CA ALA A 120 -11.83 -2.18 14.79
C ALA A 120 -11.43 -0.96 13.94
N PHE A 121 -10.33 -1.06 13.19
CA PHE A 121 -9.92 -0.03 12.25
C PHE A 121 -10.88 0.08 11.05
N TRP A 122 -11.39 -1.02 10.51
CA TRP A 122 -12.39 -0.98 9.43
C TRP A 122 -13.69 -0.26 9.85
N ASP A 123 -14.17 -0.54 11.06
CA ASP A 123 -15.37 0.10 11.63
C ASP A 123 -15.16 1.63 11.84
N ILE A 124 -13.92 2.08 12.07
CA ILE A 124 -13.57 3.51 12.12
C ILE A 124 -13.55 4.12 10.71
N VAL A 125 -12.80 3.53 9.78
CA VAL A 125 -12.55 4.13 8.45
C VAL A 125 -13.78 4.16 7.57
N SER A 126 -14.68 3.17 7.70
CA SER A 126 -15.92 3.10 6.93
C SER A 126 -16.82 4.33 7.13
N GLN A 127 -16.65 5.08 8.21
CA GLN A 127 -17.35 6.34 8.48
C GLN A 127 -16.88 7.48 7.56
N GLY A 128 -15.70 7.38 6.95
CA GLY A 128 -15.19 8.37 6.00
C GLY A 128 -15.84 8.29 4.62
N TYR A 129 -16.50 7.17 4.28
CA TYR A 129 -17.27 7.02 3.05
C TYR A 129 -18.62 7.74 3.15
N ASN A 130 -18.95 8.59 2.17
CA ASN A 130 -20.30 9.12 2.02
C ASN A 130 -20.59 9.58 0.59
N THR A 131 -21.88 9.77 0.29
CA THR A 131 -22.36 10.24 -1.03
C THR A 131 -22.77 11.72 -1.04
N THR A 132 -22.65 12.43 0.08
CA THR A 132 -23.03 13.85 0.21
C THR A 132 -22.22 14.74 -0.74
N LEU A 133 -20.94 14.42 -0.92
CA LEU A 133 -20.04 15.07 -1.86
C LEU A 133 -19.58 14.06 -2.91
N CYS A 134 -19.49 14.50 -4.16
CA CYS A 134 -18.98 13.71 -5.28
C CYS A 134 -19.76 12.41 -5.59
N GLY A 135 -20.96 12.22 -5.05
CA GLY A 135 -21.78 11.02 -5.28
C GLY A 135 -21.25 9.72 -4.69
N GLY A 136 -20.12 9.76 -3.97
CA GLY A 136 -19.44 8.60 -3.39
C GLY A 136 -17.99 8.93 -3.06
N GLY A 137 -17.25 7.94 -2.56
CA GLY A 137 -15.84 8.05 -2.19
C GLY A 137 -15.62 8.48 -0.75
N MET A 138 -14.47 8.10 -0.23
CA MET A 138 -13.91 8.48 1.06
C MET A 138 -13.26 9.86 1.06
N LEU A 139 -13.47 10.57 2.17
CA LEU A 139 -12.64 11.72 2.54
C LEU A 139 -11.28 11.24 3.04
N TRP A 140 -10.22 12.03 2.81
CA TRP A 140 -8.90 11.79 3.39
C TRP A 140 -8.91 11.91 4.92
N THR A 141 -9.56 12.94 5.43
CA THR A 141 -9.78 13.18 6.86
C THR A 141 -10.99 14.09 7.06
N ASN A 142 -11.62 14.01 8.23
CA ASN A 142 -12.69 14.93 8.65
C ASN A 142 -12.16 16.22 9.31
N GLN A 143 -10.84 16.39 9.45
CA GLN A 143 -10.20 17.53 10.11
C GLN A 143 -9.82 18.68 9.15
N LEU A 144 -9.89 18.43 7.84
CA LEU A 144 -9.53 19.38 6.79
C LEU A 144 -10.74 19.77 5.93
N ALA A 145 -10.55 20.73 5.02
CA ALA A 145 -11.52 20.91 3.95
C ALA A 145 -11.63 19.60 3.14
N PRO A 146 -12.82 19.24 2.62
CA PRO A 146 -13.02 17.97 1.96
C PRO A 146 -12.02 17.76 0.82
N TYR A 147 -11.31 16.64 0.91
CA TYR A 147 -10.38 16.16 -0.09
C TYR A 147 -10.62 14.66 -0.25
N LYS A 148 -10.95 14.22 -1.47
CA LYS A 148 -11.09 12.80 -1.82
C LYS A 148 -9.88 12.42 -2.64
N ASN A 149 -8.92 11.76 -2.01
CA ASN A 149 -7.65 11.40 -2.63
C ASN A 149 -7.62 9.95 -3.11
N ALA A 150 -6.75 9.66 -4.07
CA ALA A 150 -6.61 8.32 -4.64
C ALA A 150 -6.27 7.31 -3.54
N ILE A 151 -5.28 7.60 -2.71
CA ILE A 151 -4.78 6.62 -1.74
C ILE A 151 -5.84 6.14 -0.76
N THR A 152 -6.64 7.04 -0.15
CA THR A 152 -7.65 6.62 0.84
C THR A 152 -8.75 5.78 0.18
N ASN A 153 -9.12 6.10 -1.05
CA ASN A 153 -10.17 5.39 -1.78
C ASN A 153 -9.68 4.03 -2.31
N GLN A 154 -8.46 3.96 -2.83
CA GLN A 154 -7.83 2.70 -3.25
C GLN A 154 -7.60 1.75 -2.08
N LEU A 155 -7.15 2.29 -0.94
CA LEU A 155 -7.06 1.54 0.31
C LEU A 155 -8.42 1.02 0.76
N PHE A 156 -9.51 1.74 0.52
CA PHE A 156 -10.84 1.28 0.94
C PHE A 156 -11.36 0.16 0.06
N VAL A 157 -11.02 0.16 -1.23
CA VAL A 157 -11.22 -1.01 -2.10
C VAL A 157 -10.40 -2.19 -1.56
N ALA A 158 -9.09 -2.01 -1.38
CA ALA A 158 -8.16 -3.08 -1.02
C ALA A 158 -8.43 -3.68 0.36
N SER A 159 -8.66 -2.84 1.37
CA SER A 159 -8.94 -3.26 2.74
C SER A 159 -10.32 -3.92 2.85
N SER A 160 -11.36 -3.35 2.22
CA SER A 160 -12.70 -3.94 2.28
C SER A 160 -12.77 -5.28 1.55
N ILE A 161 -12.13 -5.43 0.38
CA ILE A 161 -12.11 -6.74 -0.29
C ILE A 161 -11.23 -7.74 0.45
N GLY A 162 -10.13 -7.28 1.06
CA GLY A 162 -9.30 -8.10 1.95
C GLY A 162 -10.08 -8.58 3.18
N MET A 163 -10.90 -7.72 3.80
CA MET A 163 -11.80 -8.11 4.87
C MET A 163 -12.82 -9.16 4.40
N TYR A 164 -13.36 -9.05 3.19
CA TYR A 164 -14.28 -10.08 2.68
C TYR A 164 -13.60 -11.44 2.47
N LEU A 165 -12.38 -11.44 1.92
CA LEU A 165 -11.68 -12.66 1.50
C LEU A 165 -10.95 -13.36 2.66
N TYR A 166 -10.33 -12.62 3.57
CA TYR A 166 -9.32 -13.16 4.49
C TYR A 166 -9.65 -12.97 5.98
N PHE A 167 -10.62 -12.13 6.33
CA PHE A 167 -11.03 -11.96 7.72
C PHE A 167 -11.75 -13.22 8.24
N PRO A 168 -11.26 -13.85 9.33
CA PRO A 168 -11.82 -15.10 9.84
C PRO A 168 -13.11 -14.91 10.67
N GLY A 169 -13.58 -13.67 10.84
CA GLY A 169 -14.60 -13.31 11.81
C GLY A 169 -13.99 -12.80 13.11
N ASP A 170 -14.83 -12.17 13.94
CA ASP A 170 -14.45 -11.65 15.24
C ASP A 170 -15.64 -11.68 16.20
N SER A 171 -15.49 -12.39 17.32
CA SER A 171 -16.45 -12.45 18.41
C SER A 171 -16.06 -11.60 19.62
N ASN A 172 -14.94 -10.88 19.57
CA ASN A 172 -14.51 -9.98 20.62
C ASN A 172 -15.47 -8.77 20.68
N PRO A 173 -16.15 -8.53 21.82
CA PRO A 173 -17.10 -7.44 21.94
C PRO A 173 -16.44 -6.08 22.21
N ASN A 174 -15.14 -6.01 22.45
CA ASN A 174 -14.48 -4.73 22.72
C ASN A 174 -14.58 -3.81 21.48
N SER A 175 -14.87 -2.53 21.66
CA SER A 175 -14.88 -1.56 20.55
C SER A 175 -13.51 -0.96 20.27
N SER A 176 -12.53 -1.21 21.13
CA SER A 176 -11.16 -0.72 21.00
C SER A 176 -10.18 -1.87 20.82
N SER A 177 -9.32 -1.75 19.83
CA SER A 177 -8.15 -2.61 19.62
C SER A 177 -6.88 -2.07 20.28
N VAL A 178 -6.97 -0.96 21.04
CA VAL A 178 -5.84 -0.37 21.77
C VAL A 178 -5.45 -1.33 22.92
N PRO A 179 -4.17 -1.74 23.01
CA PRO A 179 -3.70 -2.59 24.10
C PRO A 179 -4.02 -2.00 25.48
N ASN A 180 -4.47 -2.86 26.40
CA ASN A 180 -4.85 -2.50 27.77
C ASN A 180 -6.03 -1.50 27.89
N SER A 181 -6.84 -1.32 26.84
CA SER A 181 -8.05 -0.52 26.93
C SER A 181 -9.10 -1.16 27.86
N THR A 182 -9.76 -0.33 28.68
CA THR A 182 -10.84 -0.79 29.57
C THR A 182 -12.08 -1.13 28.75
N TYR A 183 -12.56 -2.37 28.87
CA TYR A 183 -13.80 -2.80 28.23
C TYR A 183 -15.01 -2.01 28.76
N ASN A 184 -15.78 -1.43 27.83
CA ASN A 184 -17.03 -0.74 28.12
C ASN A 184 -18.21 -1.52 27.53
N SER A 185 -18.98 -2.20 28.37
CA SER A 185 -20.12 -3.02 27.95
C SER A 185 -21.22 -2.22 27.23
N SER A 186 -21.30 -0.91 27.43
CA SER A 186 -22.27 -0.05 26.73
C SER A 186 -21.88 0.22 25.26
N GLN A 187 -20.63 -0.09 24.89
CA GLN A 187 -20.09 0.04 23.54
C GLN A 187 -19.73 -1.32 22.94
N ALA A 188 -20.32 -2.40 23.47
CA ALA A 188 -20.02 -3.75 23.03
C ALA A 188 -20.41 -3.94 21.54
N LEU A 189 -19.46 -4.40 20.74
CA LEU A 189 -19.70 -4.69 19.33
C LEU A 189 -20.33 -6.09 19.17
N PRO A 190 -21.31 -6.27 18.25
CA PRO A 190 -21.85 -7.59 17.95
C PRO A 190 -20.79 -8.47 17.27
N PRO A 191 -20.83 -9.81 17.38
CA PRO A 191 -19.94 -10.66 16.60
C PRO A 191 -20.12 -10.46 15.09
N VAL A 192 -19.02 -10.48 14.34
CA VAL A 192 -19.02 -10.44 12.87
C VAL A 192 -18.48 -11.77 12.37
N GLN A 193 -19.19 -12.41 11.45
CA GLN A 193 -18.76 -13.67 10.86
C GLN A 193 -17.72 -13.44 9.77
N ALA A 194 -16.95 -14.47 9.44
CA ALA A 194 -16.17 -14.46 8.21
C ALA A 194 -17.07 -14.15 7.00
N ARG A 195 -16.54 -13.44 6.01
CA ARG A 195 -17.24 -13.14 4.74
C ARG A 195 -18.54 -12.34 4.90
N ASP A 196 -18.61 -11.46 5.90
CA ASP A 196 -19.74 -10.53 6.02
C ASP A 196 -19.90 -9.74 4.69
N PRO A 197 -21.08 -9.79 4.04
CA PRO A 197 -21.30 -9.19 2.72
C PRO A 197 -21.06 -7.67 2.70
N LYS A 198 -21.14 -6.99 3.85
CA LYS A 198 -20.89 -5.54 3.95
C LYS A 198 -19.50 -5.15 3.40
N TYR A 199 -18.51 -6.04 3.55
CA TYR A 199 -17.15 -5.80 3.11
C TYR A 199 -17.03 -5.84 1.58
N LEU A 200 -17.64 -6.84 0.95
CA LEU A 200 -17.69 -6.94 -0.52
C LEU A 200 -18.49 -5.79 -1.13
N GLU A 201 -19.63 -5.46 -0.54
CA GLU A 201 -20.48 -4.34 -0.98
C GLU A 201 -19.73 -3.01 -0.90
N ALA A 202 -18.99 -2.76 0.19
CA ALA A 202 -18.16 -1.58 0.34
C ALA A 202 -17.07 -1.50 -0.73
N ALA A 203 -16.33 -2.60 -0.96
CA ALA A 203 -15.26 -2.65 -1.96
C ALA A 203 -15.79 -2.39 -3.38
N MET A 204 -16.89 -3.05 -3.77
CA MET A 204 -17.50 -2.87 -5.09
C MET A 204 -18.01 -1.45 -5.29
N LYS A 205 -18.73 -0.91 -4.30
CA LYS A 205 -19.29 0.44 -4.36
C LYS A 205 -18.21 1.52 -4.45
N GLU A 206 -17.12 1.34 -3.71
CA GLU A 206 -15.97 2.24 -3.79
C GLU A 206 -15.29 2.14 -5.16
N TYR A 207 -15.03 0.93 -5.66
CA TYR A 207 -14.42 0.77 -6.96
C TYR A 207 -15.25 1.34 -8.11
N ASP A 208 -16.58 1.13 -8.09
CA ASP A 208 -17.50 1.70 -9.07
C ASP A 208 -17.45 3.24 -9.06
N TRP A 209 -17.32 3.86 -7.88
CA TRP A 209 -17.11 5.29 -7.76
C TRP A 209 -15.74 5.70 -8.29
N LEU A 210 -14.67 5.07 -7.83
CA LEU A 210 -13.29 5.42 -8.18
C LEU A 210 -13.05 5.32 -9.69
N SER A 211 -13.50 4.23 -10.33
CA SER A 211 -13.36 4.01 -11.77
C SER A 211 -14.13 5.01 -12.64
N THR A 212 -15.14 5.69 -12.09
CA THR A 212 -15.96 6.68 -12.81
C THR A 212 -15.74 8.13 -12.32
N SER A 213 -14.92 8.31 -11.28
CA SER A 213 -14.63 9.61 -10.64
C SER A 213 -13.78 10.56 -11.49
N ASN A 214 -13.28 10.10 -12.64
CA ASN A 214 -12.32 10.79 -13.49
C ASN A 214 -10.94 10.99 -12.83
N MET A 215 -10.53 10.20 -11.81
CA MET A 215 -9.25 10.39 -11.09
C MET A 215 -7.97 10.01 -11.85
N THR A 216 -8.06 9.69 -13.14
CA THR A 216 -6.90 9.41 -13.98
C THR A 216 -6.52 10.62 -14.83
N ASN A 217 -5.23 10.79 -15.15
CA ASN A 217 -4.74 11.77 -16.11
C ASN A 217 -4.74 11.20 -17.55
N ALA A 218 -4.24 11.98 -18.52
CA ALA A 218 -4.18 11.58 -19.92
C ALA A 218 -3.25 10.38 -20.22
N GLN A 219 -2.33 10.05 -19.30
CA GLN A 219 -1.47 8.87 -19.39
C GLN A 219 -2.10 7.62 -18.78
N GLY A 220 -3.29 7.73 -18.17
CA GLY A 220 -3.95 6.64 -17.44
C GLY A 220 -3.46 6.46 -16.01
N LEU A 221 -2.70 7.42 -15.46
CA LEU A 221 -2.20 7.38 -14.08
C LEU A 221 -3.19 8.05 -13.13
N TYR A 222 -3.36 7.49 -11.93
CA TYR A 222 -4.12 8.13 -10.87
C TYR A 222 -3.40 9.37 -10.36
N VAL A 223 -4.11 10.50 -10.38
CA VAL A 223 -3.68 11.74 -9.73
C VAL A 223 -4.04 11.71 -8.25
N ASP A 224 -3.52 12.64 -7.47
CA ASP A 224 -3.63 12.57 -6.01
C ASP A 224 -5.06 12.72 -5.53
N GLY A 225 -5.90 13.54 -6.17
CA GLY A 225 -7.30 13.63 -5.75
C GLY A 225 -8.06 14.84 -6.23
N PHE A 226 -9.14 15.14 -5.50
CA PHE A 226 -9.99 16.29 -5.75
C PHE A 226 -10.46 16.98 -4.48
N HIS A 227 -10.50 18.30 -4.54
CA HIS A 227 -11.35 19.16 -3.73
C HIS A 227 -12.69 19.45 -4.43
N ILE A 228 -13.55 20.19 -3.73
CA ILE A 228 -14.83 20.68 -4.24
C ILE A 228 -14.74 22.19 -4.46
N THR A 229 -14.95 22.62 -5.71
CA THR A 229 -14.94 24.05 -6.09
C THR A 229 -15.95 24.85 -5.26
N ASN A 230 -15.48 25.98 -4.72
CA ASN A 230 -16.28 26.90 -3.89
C ASN A 230 -16.88 26.28 -2.62
N TRP A 231 -16.36 25.16 -2.13
CA TRP A 231 -16.76 24.63 -0.83
C TRP A 231 -16.33 25.58 0.30
N THR A 232 -17.22 25.85 1.25
CA THR A 232 -16.93 26.73 2.40
C THR A 232 -17.33 26.15 3.75
N SER A 233 -18.36 25.30 3.80
CA SER A 233 -18.84 24.66 5.02
C SER A 233 -19.74 23.46 4.70
N PRO A 234 -20.06 22.59 5.68
CA PRO A 234 -21.06 21.52 5.49
C PRO A 234 -22.44 22.02 5.05
N THR A 235 -22.78 23.28 5.33
CA THR A 235 -24.05 23.92 4.92
C THR A 235 -23.95 24.72 3.62
N SER A 236 -22.74 24.92 3.09
CA SER A 236 -22.46 25.64 1.86
C SER A 236 -21.39 24.87 1.08
N ILE A 237 -21.86 23.86 0.36
CA ILE A 237 -21.04 22.79 -0.22
C ILE A 237 -20.41 23.12 -1.58
N GLY A 238 -20.53 24.37 -2.05
CA GLY A 238 -20.03 24.76 -3.37
C GLY A 238 -20.72 24.01 -4.50
N THR A 239 -19.94 23.48 -5.45
CA THR A 239 -20.48 22.66 -6.54
C THR A 239 -20.96 21.28 -6.09
N GLY A 240 -20.50 20.82 -4.92
CA GLY A 240 -20.73 19.44 -4.43
C GLY A 240 -20.06 18.35 -5.28
N LYS A 241 -19.26 18.73 -6.29
CA LYS A 241 -18.61 17.83 -7.25
C LYS A 241 -17.10 17.77 -7.01
N CYS A 242 -16.49 16.63 -7.29
CA CYS A 242 -15.03 16.47 -7.28
C CYS A 242 -14.45 17.09 -8.57
N ASP A 243 -14.30 18.41 -8.58
CA ASP A 243 -14.00 19.19 -9.78
C ASP A 243 -12.75 20.09 -9.65
N ALA A 244 -12.13 20.16 -8.47
CA ALA A 244 -10.86 20.84 -8.25
C ALA A 244 -9.74 19.81 -8.04
N ARG A 245 -9.08 19.41 -9.14
CA ARG A 245 -8.08 18.34 -9.15
C ARG A 245 -6.78 18.77 -8.48
N ASP A 246 -6.13 17.82 -7.81
CA ASP A 246 -4.70 17.86 -7.54
C ASP A 246 -4.01 16.90 -8.52
N GLU A 247 -3.18 17.45 -9.40
CA GLU A 247 -2.53 16.70 -10.48
C GLU A 247 -1.26 15.96 -10.03
N SER A 248 -0.89 16.01 -8.74
CA SER A 248 0.21 15.22 -8.20
C SER A 248 0.08 13.74 -8.59
N VAL A 249 1.19 13.09 -8.94
CA VAL A 249 1.24 11.67 -9.25
C VAL A 249 2.30 11.02 -8.38
N TYR A 250 1.91 9.94 -7.70
CA TYR A 250 2.75 9.19 -6.79
C TYR A 250 2.73 7.71 -7.14
N THR A 251 3.85 7.03 -6.95
CA THR A 251 4.01 5.61 -7.34
C THR A 251 3.05 4.69 -6.58
N TYR A 252 2.81 4.93 -5.28
CA TYR A 252 1.88 4.14 -4.47
C TYR A 252 0.40 4.22 -4.91
N ASN A 253 -0.04 5.38 -5.44
CA ASN A 253 -1.38 5.57 -6.01
C ASN A 253 -1.60 4.72 -7.26
N GLN A 254 -0.54 4.13 -7.83
CA GLN A 254 -0.64 3.22 -8.97
C GLN A 254 -0.55 1.75 -8.53
N GLY A 255 -0.15 1.51 -7.28
CA GLY A 255 0.10 0.18 -6.72
C GLY A 255 -1.10 -0.36 -5.97
N VAL A 256 -1.59 0.38 -4.96
CA VAL A 256 -2.59 -0.12 -3.99
C VAL A 256 -3.82 -0.71 -4.67
N LEU A 257 -4.31 -0.05 -5.73
CA LEU A 257 -5.49 -0.52 -6.44
C LEU A 257 -5.32 -1.92 -7.05
N LEU A 258 -4.10 -2.31 -7.43
CA LEU A 258 -3.82 -3.60 -8.07
C LEU A 258 -4.25 -4.78 -7.19
N SER A 259 -3.94 -4.76 -5.89
CA SER A 259 -4.41 -5.85 -5.01
C SER A 259 -5.91 -5.76 -4.74
N GLY A 260 -6.49 -4.55 -4.73
CA GLY A 260 -7.92 -4.35 -4.57
C GLY A 260 -8.75 -4.93 -5.72
N ILE A 261 -8.38 -4.62 -6.97
CA ILE A 261 -9.05 -5.19 -8.15
C ILE A 261 -8.76 -6.67 -8.33
N ARG A 262 -7.56 -7.15 -7.95
CA ARG A 262 -7.30 -8.59 -7.88
C ARG A 262 -8.27 -9.27 -6.92
N GLY A 263 -8.44 -8.74 -5.71
CA GLY A 263 -9.41 -9.27 -4.74
C GLY A 263 -10.85 -9.23 -5.26
N LEU A 264 -11.25 -8.17 -5.99
CA LEU A 264 -12.58 -8.08 -6.58
C LEU A 264 -12.80 -9.14 -7.66
N TRP A 265 -11.76 -9.45 -8.45
CA TRP A 265 -11.80 -10.60 -9.35
C TRP A 265 -11.89 -11.91 -8.56
N ASP A 266 -11.06 -12.12 -7.54
CA ASP A 266 -11.10 -13.32 -6.70
C ASP A 266 -12.50 -13.52 -6.10
N ALA A 267 -13.21 -12.46 -5.71
CA ALA A 267 -14.56 -12.58 -5.14
C ALA A 267 -15.69 -12.79 -6.17
N THR A 268 -15.50 -12.41 -7.44
CA THR A 268 -16.62 -12.28 -8.39
C THR A 268 -16.41 -12.96 -9.75
N GLY A 269 -15.18 -13.27 -10.12
CA GLY A 269 -14.79 -13.76 -11.44
C GLY A 269 -14.94 -12.76 -12.60
N LYS A 270 -15.27 -11.48 -12.31
CA LYS A 270 -15.47 -10.48 -13.37
C LYS A 270 -14.14 -10.05 -13.99
N GLU A 271 -13.91 -10.42 -15.24
CA GLU A 271 -12.67 -10.14 -15.98
C GLU A 271 -12.33 -8.66 -16.12
N THR A 272 -13.31 -7.76 -16.01
CA THR A 272 -13.09 -6.31 -16.04
C THR A 272 -12.05 -5.88 -15.00
N TYR A 273 -12.08 -6.46 -13.80
CA TYR A 273 -11.12 -6.10 -12.74
C TYR A 273 -9.67 -6.47 -13.10
N LEU A 274 -9.43 -7.62 -13.72
CA LEU A 274 -8.09 -7.98 -14.21
C LEU A 274 -7.67 -7.09 -15.37
N ASN A 275 -8.58 -6.83 -16.31
CA ASN A 275 -8.32 -5.96 -17.47
C ASN A 275 -7.94 -4.53 -17.05
N ASP A 276 -8.63 -3.98 -16.05
CA ASP A 276 -8.32 -2.67 -15.48
C ASP A 276 -6.92 -2.67 -14.85
N GLY A 277 -6.54 -3.75 -14.15
CA GLY A 277 -5.19 -3.91 -13.59
C GLY A 277 -4.09 -4.01 -14.65
N TYR A 278 -4.33 -4.74 -15.73
CA TYR A 278 -3.40 -4.78 -16.87
C TYR A 278 -3.28 -3.41 -17.54
N GLY A 279 -4.39 -2.66 -17.65
CA GLY A 279 -4.41 -1.30 -18.17
C GLY A 279 -3.58 -0.33 -17.32
N LEU A 280 -3.72 -0.42 -15.99
CA LEU A 280 -2.93 0.38 -15.05
C LEU A 280 -1.44 0.04 -15.15
N MET A 281 -1.08 -1.24 -15.15
CA MET A 281 0.32 -1.67 -15.28
C MET A 281 0.96 -1.21 -16.60
N LYS A 282 0.22 -1.28 -17.71
CA LYS A 282 0.68 -0.72 -18.99
C LYS A 282 0.95 0.78 -18.89
N SER A 283 0.07 1.53 -18.21
CA SER A 283 0.22 2.97 -18.01
C SER A 283 1.44 3.31 -17.18
N VAL A 284 1.67 2.60 -16.06
CA VAL A 284 2.85 2.76 -15.20
C VAL A 284 4.15 2.46 -15.94
N ILE A 285 4.23 1.30 -16.61
CA ILE A 285 5.43 0.91 -17.37
C ILE A 285 5.76 1.96 -18.44
N ASN A 286 4.75 2.44 -19.17
CA ASN A 286 4.93 3.50 -20.16
C ASN A 286 5.40 4.81 -19.52
N ALA A 287 4.86 5.18 -18.35
CA ALA A 287 5.22 6.39 -17.61
C ALA A 287 6.63 6.35 -17.00
N THR A 288 7.32 5.21 -17.02
CA THR A 288 8.76 5.13 -16.72
C THR A 288 9.65 5.39 -17.94
N GLY A 289 9.08 5.54 -19.14
CA GLY A 289 9.84 5.68 -20.38
C GLY A 289 10.29 4.35 -21.01
N TRP A 290 9.79 3.22 -20.51
CA TRP A 290 10.20 1.86 -20.91
C TRP A 290 10.15 1.60 -22.43
N GLN A 291 9.12 2.08 -23.13
CA GLN A 291 8.94 1.78 -24.56
C GLN A 291 9.93 2.51 -25.47
N SER A 292 10.38 3.71 -25.08
CA SER A 292 11.25 4.52 -25.92
C SER A 292 12.71 4.42 -25.51
N LEU A 293 13.01 3.94 -24.28
CA LEU A 293 14.31 4.02 -23.60
C LEU A 293 15.09 5.29 -24.00
N SER A 294 14.35 6.40 -24.05
CA SER A 294 14.78 7.63 -24.68
C SER A 294 15.65 8.42 -23.72
N ASN A 295 16.95 8.15 -23.78
CA ASN A 295 18.08 9.00 -23.43
C ASN A 295 17.78 10.09 -22.36
N GLY A 296 17.32 9.68 -21.17
CA GLY A 296 17.14 10.58 -20.03
C GLY A 296 16.02 11.61 -20.17
N THR A 297 14.82 11.24 -20.62
CA THR A 297 13.63 12.11 -20.62
C THR A 297 12.60 11.68 -19.58
N TRP A 298 12.03 12.64 -18.84
CA TRP A 298 10.96 12.38 -17.87
C TRP A 298 9.67 11.95 -18.56
N ALA A 299 9.10 10.82 -18.15
CA ALA A 299 7.91 10.20 -18.75
C ALA A 299 6.65 10.24 -17.86
N GLY A 300 6.73 10.85 -16.68
CA GLY A 300 5.61 11.05 -15.74
C GLY A 300 5.81 10.35 -14.40
N LEU A 301 6.38 9.14 -14.40
CA LEU A 301 6.74 8.33 -13.23
C LEU A 301 8.16 7.76 -13.37
N GLY A 302 9.07 8.59 -13.86
CA GLY A 302 10.48 8.25 -14.07
C GLY A 302 10.97 8.42 -15.49
N SER A 303 12.17 7.89 -15.71
CA SER A 303 12.94 7.97 -16.95
C SER A 303 13.68 6.65 -17.20
N ASP A 304 13.99 6.38 -18.46
CA ASP A 304 14.82 5.25 -18.90
C ASP A 304 14.35 3.85 -18.43
N GLY A 305 13.07 3.71 -18.09
CA GLY A 305 12.49 2.46 -17.58
C GLY A 305 12.54 2.32 -16.05
N ILE A 306 13.08 3.30 -15.34
CA ILE A 306 13.25 3.30 -13.89
C ILE A 306 12.07 4.04 -13.25
N LEU A 307 11.34 3.37 -12.37
CA LEU A 307 10.23 3.92 -11.61
C LEU A 307 10.75 4.95 -10.61
N GLN A 308 10.20 6.17 -10.66
CA GLN A 308 10.59 7.27 -9.77
C GLN A 308 9.36 8.07 -9.36
N ASP A 309 9.37 8.58 -8.13
CA ASP A 309 8.53 9.70 -7.72
C ASP A 309 9.24 11.00 -8.12
N LEU A 310 8.47 12.07 -8.39
CA LEU A 310 9.02 13.33 -8.91
C LEU A 310 10.17 13.90 -8.05
N CYS A 311 10.06 13.69 -6.73
CA CYS A 311 11.00 14.14 -5.71
C CYS A 311 12.33 13.36 -5.67
N ASP A 312 12.43 12.20 -6.34
CA ASP A 312 13.65 11.39 -6.33
C ASP A 312 14.79 12.14 -7.02
N VAL A 313 14.47 12.80 -8.15
CA VAL A 313 15.42 13.49 -9.04
C VAL A 313 16.20 14.58 -8.31
N ASP A 314 15.51 15.39 -7.51
CA ASP A 314 16.12 16.49 -6.75
C ASP A 314 16.32 16.15 -5.27
N GLY A 315 16.14 14.89 -4.86
CA GLY A 315 16.36 14.45 -3.48
C GLY A 315 15.45 15.13 -2.44
N SER A 316 14.30 15.65 -2.88
CA SER A 316 13.34 16.35 -2.00
C SER A 316 12.30 15.43 -1.38
N CYS A 317 12.40 14.11 -1.60
CA CYS A 317 11.41 13.16 -1.08
C CYS A 317 11.31 13.19 0.43
N SER A 318 10.08 13.38 0.91
CA SER A 318 9.74 13.29 2.31
C SER A 318 9.85 11.86 2.84
N GLN A 319 9.59 11.70 4.14
CA GLN A 319 9.55 10.38 4.73
C GLN A 319 8.45 9.52 4.13
N ASP A 320 7.28 10.10 3.84
CA ASP A 320 6.20 9.38 3.15
C ASP A 320 6.66 8.90 1.77
N ALA A 321 7.22 9.81 0.97
CA ALA A 321 7.55 9.52 -0.42
C ALA A 321 8.67 8.48 -0.59
N GLN A 322 9.60 8.37 0.35
CA GLN A 322 10.60 7.31 0.33
C GLN A 322 10.00 5.90 0.40
N ASN A 323 8.78 5.75 0.92
CA ASN A 323 8.12 4.46 1.08
C ASN A 323 7.27 4.05 -0.15
N PHE A 324 6.91 4.98 -1.03
CA PHE A 324 5.89 4.79 -2.05
C PHE A 324 6.21 3.70 -3.09
N LYS A 325 7.46 3.67 -3.57
CA LYS A 325 7.90 2.64 -4.53
C LYS A 325 7.80 1.23 -3.95
N GLY A 326 8.06 1.06 -2.65
CA GLY A 326 7.93 -0.23 -1.97
C GLY A 326 6.50 -0.74 -1.98
N ILE A 327 5.57 0.14 -1.61
CA ILE A 327 4.12 -0.14 -1.63
C ILE A 327 3.69 -0.58 -3.03
N PHE A 328 4.15 0.14 -4.08
CA PHE A 328 3.85 -0.23 -5.46
C PHE A 328 4.25 -1.69 -5.77
N PHE A 329 5.48 -2.09 -5.47
CA PHE A 329 5.96 -3.44 -5.76
C PHE A 329 5.32 -4.52 -4.87
N HIS A 330 4.95 -4.19 -3.63
CA HIS A 330 4.15 -5.11 -2.80
C HIS A 330 2.80 -5.41 -3.45
N HIS A 331 2.04 -4.39 -3.85
CA HIS A 331 0.73 -4.62 -4.46
C HIS A 331 0.80 -5.26 -5.85
N LEU A 332 1.86 -5.00 -6.62
CA LEU A 332 2.14 -5.73 -7.86
C LEU A 332 2.40 -7.22 -7.58
N THR A 333 3.12 -7.54 -6.50
CA THR A 333 3.34 -8.93 -6.06
C THR A 333 2.02 -9.64 -5.76
N GLN A 334 1.09 -8.97 -5.08
CA GLN A 334 -0.23 -9.51 -4.77
C GLN A 334 -1.08 -9.68 -6.04
N PHE A 335 -1.08 -8.71 -6.95
CA PHE A 335 -1.82 -8.78 -8.21
C PHE A 335 -1.37 -9.95 -9.08
N CYS A 336 -0.05 -10.18 -9.16
CA CYS A 336 0.57 -11.22 -9.98
C CYS A 336 0.76 -12.58 -9.29
N GLN A 337 0.08 -12.85 -8.17
CA GLN A 337 0.00 -14.22 -7.67
C GLN A 337 -0.73 -15.11 -8.68
N PRO A 338 -0.42 -16.41 -8.80
CA PRO A 338 -1.19 -17.32 -9.65
C PRO A 338 -2.69 -17.25 -9.33
N LEU A 339 -3.54 -17.33 -10.36
CA LEU A 339 -4.98 -17.44 -10.15
C LEU A 339 -5.29 -18.84 -9.60
N ALA A 340 -6.22 -18.93 -8.64
CA ALA A 340 -6.62 -20.22 -8.09
C ALA A 340 -7.23 -21.10 -9.21
N MET A 341 -6.60 -22.25 -9.47
CA MET A 341 -7.06 -23.27 -10.41
C MET A 341 -7.46 -24.53 -9.66
N ASP A 342 -8.70 -24.94 -9.86
CA ASP A 342 -9.32 -26.00 -9.10
C ASP A 342 -9.11 -27.42 -9.70
N GLU A 343 -7.87 -27.92 -9.79
CA GLU A 343 -7.67 -29.35 -10.15
C GLU A 343 -7.50 -30.24 -8.91
N ASN A 344 -7.01 -29.72 -7.78
CA ASN A 344 -6.85 -30.46 -6.53
C ASN A 344 -7.95 -30.16 -5.47
N GLN A 345 -8.74 -29.09 -5.65
CA GLN A 345 -9.83 -28.66 -4.77
C GLN A 345 -11.21 -29.24 -5.20
N GLN A 346 -11.35 -29.70 -6.45
CA GLN A 346 -12.57 -30.31 -7.04
C GLN A 346 -13.02 -31.55 -6.26
N LYS A 347 -12.14 -32.11 -5.44
CA LYS A 347 -12.40 -33.28 -4.60
C LYS A 347 -12.50 -33.00 -3.11
N ARG A 348 -12.27 -31.77 -2.61
CA ARG A 348 -12.08 -31.59 -1.15
C ARG A 348 -12.86 -30.50 -0.42
N GLN A 349 -13.24 -29.34 -0.94
CA GLN A 349 -13.81 -28.31 -0.05
C GLN A 349 -14.87 -27.40 -0.68
N ASN A 350 -16.08 -27.45 -0.10
CA ASN A 350 -17.26 -26.62 -0.39
C ASN A 350 -17.15 -25.17 0.13
N ASP A 351 -15.94 -24.66 0.38
CA ASP A 351 -15.76 -23.52 1.30
C ASP A 351 -14.76 -22.46 0.84
N SER A 352 -14.44 -22.35 -0.45
CA SER A 352 -13.64 -21.23 -0.98
C SER A 352 -14.54 -20.18 -1.63
N VAL A 353 -14.45 -18.92 -1.19
CA VAL A 353 -15.06 -17.75 -1.89
C VAL A 353 -14.19 -17.23 -3.02
N ILE A 354 -13.00 -17.78 -3.21
CA ILE A 354 -12.13 -17.43 -4.32
C ILE A 354 -12.69 -18.09 -5.58
N PHE A 355 -12.93 -17.28 -6.59
CA PHE A 355 -13.37 -17.69 -7.91
C PHE A 355 -12.30 -18.56 -8.57
N ASN A 356 -12.73 -19.71 -9.07
CA ASN A 356 -11.85 -20.64 -9.77
C ASN A 356 -11.65 -20.16 -11.21
N ALA A 357 -10.42 -19.78 -11.56
CA ALA A 357 -10.07 -19.47 -12.94
C ALA A 357 -10.18 -20.73 -13.82
N SER A 358 -10.63 -20.54 -15.06
CA SER A 358 -10.36 -21.54 -16.09
C SER A 358 -8.84 -21.63 -16.35
N PRO A 359 -8.32 -22.79 -16.78
CA PRO A 359 -6.90 -22.91 -17.15
C PRO A 359 -6.44 -21.85 -18.16
N ALA A 360 -7.31 -21.46 -19.09
CA ALA A 360 -7.03 -20.40 -20.06
C ALA A 360 -6.89 -19.02 -19.41
N GLN A 361 -7.77 -18.68 -18.45
CA GLN A 361 -7.69 -17.41 -17.72
C GLN A 361 -6.45 -17.36 -16.82
N ALA A 362 -6.15 -18.45 -16.12
CA ALA A 362 -4.94 -18.54 -15.30
C ALA A 362 -3.67 -18.41 -16.15
N GLN A 363 -3.62 -19.08 -17.30
CA GLN A 363 -2.50 -18.96 -18.24
C GLN A 363 -2.37 -17.54 -18.81
N ASP A 364 -3.47 -16.89 -19.22
CA ASP A 364 -3.43 -15.51 -19.72
C ASP A 364 -2.93 -14.54 -18.63
N HIS A 365 -3.41 -14.69 -17.40
CA HIS A 365 -2.95 -13.89 -16.27
C HIS A 365 -1.46 -14.08 -15.99
N GLN A 366 -1.00 -15.35 -15.95
CA GLN A 366 0.41 -15.67 -15.76
C GLN A 366 1.26 -15.07 -16.87
N THR A 367 0.91 -15.29 -18.15
CA THR A 367 1.65 -14.75 -19.30
C THR A 367 1.72 -13.21 -19.28
N ARG A 368 0.66 -12.52 -18.84
CA ARG A 368 0.70 -11.06 -18.67
C ARG A 368 1.63 -10.63 -17.55
N CYS A 369 1.59 -11.29 -16.40
CA CYS A 369 2.49 -10.99 -15.28
C CYS A 369 3.95 -11.30 -15.60
N GLU A 370 4.24 -12.41 -16.28
CA GLU A 370 5.57 -12.76 -16.80
C GLU A 370 6.10 -11.68 -17.75
N SER A 371 5.22 -11.03 -18.53
CA SER A 371 5.61 -9.95 -19.44
C SER A 371 6.19 -8.72 -18.73
N TYR A 372 5.93 -8.56 -17.41
CA TYR A 372 6.48 -7.47 -16.60
C TYR A 372 7.90 -7.77 -16.09
N LEU A 373 8.34 -9.03 -16.10
CA LEU A 373 9.64 -9.45 -15.55
C LEU A 373 10.83 -8.63 -16.08
N PRO A 374 10.97 -8.35 -17.39
CA PRO A 374 12.09 -7.53 -17.87
C PRO A 374 12.15 -6.13 -17.24
N TRP A 375 10.98 -5.50 -17.02
CA TRP A 375 10.89 -4.18 -16.40
C TRP A 375 11.13 -4.23 -14.89
N ILE A 376 10.60 -5.25 -14.20
CA ILE A 376 10.87 -5.50 -12.77
C ILE A 376 12.37 -5.74 -12.55
N LEU A 377 12.99 -6.59 -13.37
CA LEU A 377 14.42 -6.88 -13.31
C LEU A 377 15.28 -5.64 -13.58
N HIS A 378 14.85 -4.77 -14.49
CA HIS A 378 15.51 -3.50 -14.75
C HIS A 378 15.51 -2.64 -13.49
N ASN A 379 14.35 -2.39 -12.89
CA ASN A 379 14.23 -1.63 -11.63
C ASN A 379 15.03 -2.27 -10.49
N ALA A 380 14.99 -3.59 -10.35
CA ALA A 380 15.73 -4.32 -9.33
C ALA A 380 17.24 -4.13 -9.45
N ARG A 381 17.80 -4.11 -10.67
CA ARG A 381 19.23 -3.85 -10.89
C ARG A 381 19.64 -2.46 -10.40
N TYR A 382 18.86 -1.45 -10.76
CA TYR A 382 19.12 -0.06 -10.38
C TYR A 382 18.96 0.17 -8.88
N ALA A 383 17.89 -0.34 -8.28
CA ALA A 383 17.72 -0.31 -6.83
C ALA A 383 18.88 -1.03 -6.11
N TYR A 384 19.28 -2.21 -6.57
CA TYR A 384 20.38 -2.98 -5.97
C TYR A 384 21.73 -2.27 -6.03
N ALA A 385 21.96 -1.47 -7.07
CA ALA A 385 23.17 -0.66 -7.24
C ALA A 385 23.24 0.53 -6.27
N THR A 386 22.10 0.97 -5.70
CA THR A 386 22.07 2.05 -4.72
C THR A 386 22.49 1.65 -3.31
N ARG A 387 22.88 0.40 -3.06
CA ARG A 387 23.20 -0.03 -1.70
C ARG A 387 24.53 0.56 -1.23
N ASN A 388 24.58 1.00 0.02
CA ASN A 388 25.83 1.40 0.66
C ASN A 388 26.64 0.16 1.13
N ALA A 389 27.78 0.40 1.78
CA ALA A 389 28.66 -0.67 2.27
C ALA A 389 28.00 -1.61 3.31
N THR A 390 26.95 -1.16 4.02
CA THR A 390 26.19 -1.99 4.96
C THR A 390 25.00 -2.69 4.30
N GLY A 391 24.79 -2.49 3.00
CA GLY A 391 23.73 -3.15 2.23
C GLY A 391 22.40 -2.39 2.23
N VAL A 392 22.32 -1.20 2.83
CA VAL A 392 21.08 -0.41 2.89
C VAL A 392 20.77 0.20 1.52
N TYR A 393 19.57 -0.01 1.01
CA TYR A 393 19.11 0.55 -0.27
C TYR A 393 18.89 2.06 -0.19
N GLY A 394 19.17 2.76 -1.29
CA GLY A 394 18.79 4.15 -1.50
C GLY A 394 17.46 4.29 -2.24
N GLY A 395 16.90 5.51 -2.19
CA GLY A 395 15.61 5.84 -2.80
C GLY A 395 15.71 6.29 -4.27
N TRP A 396 16.86 6.83 -4.69
CA TRP A 396 17.06 7.34 -6.03
C TRP A 396 17.78 6.30 -6.90
N TRP A 397 16.99 5.44 -7.54
CA TRP A 397 17.49 4.30 -8.31
C TRP A 397 18.21 4.72 -9.60
N ASP A 398 17.97 5.93 -10.09
CA ASP A 398 18.57 6.49 -11.30
C ASP A 398 19.75 7.46 -11.03
N ALA A 399 20.31 7.43 -9.82
CA ALA A 399 21.32 8.39 -9.35
C ALA A 399 22.61 8.46 -10.18
N SER A 400 22.87 7.51 -11.10
CA SER A 400 24.02 7.56 -12.00
C SER A 400 23.85 8.52 -13.19
N TYR A 401 22.67 9.13 -13.36
CA TYR A 401 22.33 9.97 -14.51
C TYR A 401 22.10 11.43 -14.14
N THR A 402 22.19 12.29 -15.17
CA THR A 402 21.82 13.72 -15.08
C THR A 402 20.31 13.88 -14.92
N VAL A 403 19.87 14.99 -14.34
CA VAL A 403 18.44 15.38 -14.30
C VAL A 403 17.78 15.15 -15.67
N PRO A 404 16.70 14.35 -15.74
CA PRO A 404 16.07 14.03 -17.02
C PRO A 404 15.57 15.29 -17.75
N GLY A 405 15.72 15.31 -19.07
CA GLY A 405 15.09 16.30 -19.93
C GLY A 405 13.57 16.31 -19.72
N GLY A 406 13.00 17.52 -19.63
CA GLY A 406 11.57 17.70 -19.40
C GLY A 406 11.12 17.50 -17.95
N TRP A 407 12.01 17.12 -17.03
CA TRP A 407 11.68 17.11 -15.60
C TRP A 407 11.51 18.54 -15.06
N THR A 408 10.55 18.72 -14.15
CA THR A 408 10.32 19.97 -13.41
C THR A 408 10.04 19.66 -11.94
N SER A 409 10.53 20.47 -11.01
CA SER A 409 10.29 20.32 -9.56
C SER A 409 8.84 20.63 -9.11
N SER A 410 7.98 20.94 -10.07
CA SER A 410 6.54 21.17 -9.85
C SER A 410 5.76 20.82 -11.11
N LEU A 411 4.55 20.32 -10.91
CA LEU A 411 3.59 20.02 -11.96
C LEU A 411 2.43 21.01 -11.85
N ALA A 412 1.92 21.49 -12.99
CA ALA A 412 0.80 22.42 -13.00
C ALA A 412 -0.44 21.77 -12.37
N GLY A 413 -1.04 22.44 -11.39
CA GLY A 413 -2.20 21.91 -10.66
C GLY A 413 -1.87 20.90 -9.56
N ALA A 414 -0.58 20.62 -9.31
CA ALA A 414 -0.15 19.73 -8.23
C ALA A 414 0.21 20.53 -6.96
N ALA A 415 -0.38 20.21 -5.81
CA ALA A 415 0.05 20.79 -4.54
C ALA A 415 1.25 20.07 -3.93
N ASP A 416 1.43 18.80 -4.29
CA ASP A 416 2.48 17.90 -3.79
C ASP A 416 2.52 17.82 -2.26
N VAL A 417 1.35 17.58 -1.65
CA VAL A 417 1.20 17.61 -0.19
C VAL A 417 2.04 16.57 0.54
N MET A 418 2.38 15.47 -0.13
CA MET A 418 3.19 14.42 0.46
C MET A 418 4.65 14.84 0.63
N ASN A 419 5.17 15.75 -0.19
CA ASN A 419 6.55 16.25 -0.07
C ASN A 419 6.67 17.69 0.45
N LYS A 420 5.64 18.51 0.22
CA LYS A 420 5.65 19.96 0.53
C LYS A 420 4.79 20.32 1.74
N GLY A 421 4.10 19.33 2.31
CA GLY A 421 3.15 19.50 3.40
C GLY A 421 1.83 20.13 2.94
N ILE A 422 0.83 20.07 3.82
CA ILE A 422 -0.51 20.58 3.54
C ILE A 422 -0.51 22.13 3.43
N PRO A 423 -0.89 22.72 2.29
CA PRO A 423 -0.90 24.16 2.10
C PRO A 423 -1.75 24.91 3.12
N GLN A 424 -1.28 26.08 3.54
CA GLN A 424 -1.98 26.97 4.48
C GLN A 424 -2.93 27.93 3.74
N ASN A 425 -3.85 27.38 2.94
CA ASN A 425 -4.82 28.16 2.17
C ASN A 425 -6.24 27.59 2.34
N ARG A 426 -7.24 28.35 1.86
CA ARG A 426 -8.67 28.01 2.02
C ARG A 426 -9.13 26.76 1.26
N ILE A 427 -8.33 26.26 0.32
CA ILE A 427 -8.65 25.01 -0.40
C ILE A 427 -8.45 23.82 0.53
N TRP A 428 -7.39 23.85 1.35
CA TRP A 428 -7.02 22.75 2.24
C TRP A 428 -7.50 22.91 3.68
N ARG A 429 -7.60 24.16 4.17
CA ARG A 429 -7.89 24.45 5.58
C ARG A 429 -8.95 25.54 5.72
N LEU A 430 -9.94 25.29 6.58
CA LEU A 430 -10.77 26.37 7.09
C LEU A 430 -10.02 27.11 8.23
N PRO A 431 -10.27 28.42 8.44
CA PRO A 431 -9.62 29.19 9.51
C PRO A 431 -9.80 28.63 10.93
N SER A 432 -10.85 27.82 11.14
CA SER A 432 -11.16 27.17 12.42
C SER A 432 -10.59 25.77 12.56
N ASN A 433 -9.95 25.21 11.52
CA ASN A 433 -9.45 23.83 11.57
C ASN A 433 -8.24 23.76 12.50
N PRO A 434 -8.16 22.74 13.39
CA PRO A 434 -6.96 22.53 14.18
C PRO A 434 -5.76 22.24 13.28
N PRO A 435 -4.52 22.47 13.76
CA PRO A 435 -3.34 21.91 13.12
C PRO A 435 -3.53 20.41 12.96
N VAL A 436 -3.28 19.90 11.75
CA VAL A 436 -3.29 18.46 11.47
C VAL A 436 -1.83 18.02 11.46
N PRO A 437 -1.48 16.90 12.12
CA PRO A 437 -0.11 16.41 12.14
C PRO A 437 0.47 16.33 10.72
N ALA A 438 1.66 16.90 10.55
CA ALA A 438 2.42 16.90 9.29
C ALA A 438 3.56 15.87 9.31
N ALA A 439 3.61 15.00 10.32
CA ALA A 439 4.59 13.91 10.40
C ALA A 439 4.56 13.11 9.10
N GLY A 440 5.73 12.82 8.54
CA GLY A 440 5.86 12.16 7.23
C GLY A 440 5.98 13.12 6.03
N THR A 441 5.21 14.21 6.04
CA THR A 441 5.06 15.14 4.90
C THR A 441 5.94 16.40 4.94
N THR A 442 6.83 16.51 5.94
CA THR A 442 7.65 17.71 6.14
C THR A 442 8.61 17.91 4.95
N PRO A 443 8.72 19.14 4.39
CA PRO A 443 9.69 19.45 3.35
C PRO A 443 11.11 19.08 3.76
N VAL A 444 11.80 18.40 2.85
CA VAL A 444 13.16 17.93 3.06
C VAL A 444 14.15 18.94 2.50
N VAL A 445 15.17 19.26 3.30
CA VAL A 445 16.31 20.07 2.86
C VAL A 445 17.26 19.15 2.08
N ASN A 446 17.48 19.46 0.80
CA ASN A 446 18.44 18.72 -0.02
C ASN A 446 19.87 19.19 0.26
N ASP A 447 20.47 18.62 1.30
CA ASP A 447 21.89 18.83 1.60
C ASP A 447 22.78 18.04 0.62
N SER A 448 23.89 18.67 0.23
CA SER A 448 24.86 18.03 -0.68
C SER A 448 25.53 16.84 -0.02
N ALA A 449 25.51 15.68 -0.68
CA ALA A 449 26.21 14.48 -0.25
C ALA A 449 27.08 13.92 -1.40
N PRO A 450 28.24 13.27 -1.10
CA PRO A 450 29.07 12.65 -2.12
C PRO A 450 28.36 11.54 -2.89
N ASP A 451 27.57 10.72 -2.19
CA ASP A 451 26.64 9.78 -2.79
C ASP A 451 25.25 10.42 -2.85
N LEU A 452 24.66 10.44 -4.04
CA LEU A 452 23.39 11.11 -4.26
C LEU A 452 22.22 10.44 -3.53
N ASN A 453 22.35 9.17 -3.16
CA ASN A 453 21.37 8.46 -2.34
C ASN A 453 21.47 8.81 -0.84
N ASP A 454 22.49 9.58 -0.43
CA ASP A 454 22.62 10.13 0.92
C ASP A 454 22.15 11.59 1.02
N ARG A 455 21.61 12.17 -0.07
CA ARG A 455 21.01 13.51 -0.08
C ARG A 455 19.63 13.51 0.59
N GLY A 456 19.20 14.67 1.07
CA GLY A 456 17.91 14.82 1.73
C GLY A 456 17.82 13.96 2.98
N ARG A 457 16.82 13.07 3.07
CA ARG A 457 16.73 12.07 4.16
C ARG A 457 17.75 10.93 4.05
N GLY A 458 18.40 10.79 2.89
CA GLY A 458 19.36 9.73 2.63
C GLY A 458 18.73 8.33 2.62
N ARG A 459 19.53 7.34 3.00
CA ARG A 459 19.11 5.94 3.14
C ARG A 459 18.42 5.71 4.48
N THR A 460 17.19 5.22 4.44
CA THR A 460 16.31 5.08 5.60
C THR A 460 15.67 3.69 5.64
N VAL A 461 14.90 3.42 6.70
CA VAL A 461 14.07 2.20 6.75
C VAL A 461 13.05 2.17 5.61
N GLU A 462 12.53 3.32 5.17
CA GLU A 462 11.60 3.40 4.03
C GLU A 462 12.27 2.99 2.70
N THR A 463 13.48 3.48 2.42
CA THR A 463 14.21 3.09 1.20
C THR A 463 14.66 1.63 1.26
N GLN A 464 15.05 1.14 2.44
CA GLN A 464 15.33 -0.28 2.67
C GLN A 464 14.10 -1.16 2.42
N ASN A 465 12.94 -0.75 2.95
CA ASN A 465 11.67 -1.40 2.76
C ASN A 465 11.27 -1.43 1.26
N GLY A 466 11.55 -0.35 0.53
CA GLY A 466 11.40 -0.29 -0.92
C GLY A 466 12.24 -1.34 -1.65
N GLY A 467 13.51 -1.47 -1.26
CA GLY A 467 14.40 -2.51 -1.76
C GLY A 467 13.91 -3.93 -1.44
N LEU A 468 13.40 -4.16 -0.24
CA LEU A 468 12.82 -5.45 0.18
C LEU A 468 11.60 -5.83 -0.67
N ALA A 469 10.64 -4.92 -0.81
CA ALA A 469 9.41 -5.15 -1.57
C ALA A 469 9.69 -5.42 -3.06
N LEU A 470 10.59 -4.65 -3.68
CA LEU A 470 11.01 -4.88 -5.08
C LEU A 470 11.69 -6.23 -5.25
N MET A 471 12.58 -6.62 -4.34
CA MET A 471 13.25 -7.92 -4.41
C MET A 471 12.28 -9.08 -4.18
N THR A 472 11.24 -8.88 -3.38
CA THR A 472 10.15 -9.83 -3.17
C THR A 472 9.30 -9.98 -4.44
N CYS A 473 8.97 -8.85 -5.07
CA CYS A 473 8.29 -8.83 -6.37
C CYS A 473 9.10 -9.53 -7.47
N LEU A 474 10.42 -9.31 -7.51
CA LEU A 474 11.30 -9.98 -8.46
C LEU A 474 11.31 -11.50 -8.26
N VAL A 475 11.40 -11.98 -7.01
CA VAL A 475 11.33 -13.43 -6.73
C VAL A 475 9.99 -14.00 -7.19
N ASN A 476 8.88 -13.32 -6.89
CA ASN A 476 7.57 -13.74 -7.36
C ASN A 476 7.50 -13.82 -8.89
N ALA A 477 8.02 -12.82 -9.59
CA ALA A 477 8.02 -12.80 -11.07
C ALA A 477 8.97 -13.82 -11.72
N GLN A 478 9.89 -14.42 -10.96
CA GLN A 478 10.85 -15.41 -11.44
C GLN A 478 10.45 -16.85 -11.11
N GLU A 479 9.80 -17.06 -9.96
CA GLU A 479 9.49 -18.39 -9.41
C GLU A 479 8.00 -18.74 -9.46
N GLY A 480 7.11 -17.73 -9.57
CA GLY A 480 5.66 -17.90 -9.72
C GLY A 480 5.22 -17.88 -11.18
#